data_AF-A0A160IMV9-F1
#
_entry.id   AF-A0A160IMV9-F1
#
_cell.length_a   1.000
_cell.length_b   1.000
_cell.length_c   1.000
_cell.angle_alpha   90.00
_cell.angle_beta   90.00
_cell.angle_gamma   90.00
#
_symmetry.space_group_name_H-M   'P 1'
#
loop_
_entity.id
_entity.type
_entity.pdbx_description
1 polymer ?
#
loop_
_entity_poly.entity_id
_entity_poly.type
_entity_poly.pdbx_seq_one_letter_code
_entity_poly.pdbx_strand_id
1 'polypeptide(L)'
;MILDSENDYWIYKRNGTIRRKLTDIDLKTSAGVPYIKPEIQLLYKGGSSVIREKDMVDLENVLPLLKDTSREWLRKSIMIQYPKGHPWIERINVYIESLQYMRRE
;
A
#
# COMPACT_ATOMS: atom_id res chain seq x y z
N MET A 1 1.25 15.23 -3.64
CA MET A 1 2.18 14.17 -4.10
C MET A 1 2.36 14.37 -5.60
N ILE A 2 3.58 14.59 -6.07
CA ILE A 2 3.87 14.63 -7.51
C ILE A 2 4.16 13.18 -7.93
N LEU A 3 3.56 12.72 -9.02
CA LEU A 3 3.77 11.39 -9.56
C LEU A 3 5.05 11.40 -10.40
N ASP A 4 6.07 10.67 -9.97
CA ASP A 4 7.24 10.41 -10.79
C ASP A 4 6.92 9.22 -11.70
N SER A 5 7.17 9.35 -13.01
CA SER A 5 6.86 8.31 -13.99
C SER A 5 7.91 8.19 -15.08
N GLU A 6 8.19 6.97 -15.52
CA GLU A 6 9.11 6.64 -16.60
C GLU A 6 8.55 5.44 -17.39
N ASN A 7 8.54 5.51 -18.73
CA ASN A 7 8.17 4.40 -19.62
C ASN A 7 6.85 3.69 -19.25
N ASP A 8 5.77 4.44 -18.99
CA ASP A 8 4.45 3.95 -18.54
C ASP A 8 4.40 3.33 -17.12
N TYR A 9 5.46 3.50 -16.33
CA TYR A 9 5.48 3.12 -14.92
C TYR A 9 5.48 4.34 -14.03
N TRP A 10 4.64 4.31 -13.00
CA TRP A 10 4.82 5.11 -11.80
C TRP A 10 5.98 4.53 -10.98
N ILE A 11 6.82 5.44 -10.49
CA ILE A 11 7.99 5.14 -9.67
C ILE A 11 7.76 5.69 -8.27
N TYR A 12 7.99 4.84 -7.26
CA TYR A 12 7.94 5.29 -5.87
C TYR A 12 9.18 6.13 -5.55
N LYS A 13 8.96 7.44 -5.32
CA LYS A 13 10.02 8.45 -5.14
C LYS A 13 11.10 8.09 -4.10
N ARG A 14 10.76 7.34 -3.03
CA ARG A 14 11.74 7.00 -1.97
C ARG A 14 12.57 5.76 -2.29
N ASN A 15 12.13 4.93 -3.23
CA ASN A 15 12.86 3.74 -3.68
C ASN A 15 12.36 3.33 -5.07
N GLY A 16 13.16 3.65 -6.09
CA GLY A 16 12.79 3.44 -7.50
C GLY A 16 12.66 1.98 -7.92
N THR A 17 13.05 1.02 -7.08
CA THR A 17 12.79 -0.41 -7.35
C THR A 17 11.31 -0.77 -7.20
N ILE A 18 10.56 0.04 -6.44
CA ILE A 18 9.11 -0.12 -6.26
C ILE A 18 8.41 0.69 -7.35
N ARG A 19 7.71 -0.02 -8.24
CA ARG A 19 7.02 0.56 -9.39
C ARG A 19 5.71 -0.16 -9.71
N ARG A 20 4.79 0.54 -10.39
CA ARG A 20 3.55 -0.01 -10.96
C ARG A 20 3.27 0.64 -12.30
N LYS A 21 2.52 -0.03 -13.18
CA LYS A 21 2.05 0.58 -14.44
C LYS A 21 1.13 1.76 -14.12
N LEU A 22 1.21 2.83 -14.91
CA LEU A 22 0.35 4.00 -14.73
C LEU A 22 -1.14 3.64 -14.81
N THR A 23 -1.51 2.68 -15.64
CA THR A 23 -2.88 2.15 -15.75
C THR A 23 -3.37 1.38 -14.52
N ASP A 24 -2.49 1.16 -13.53
CA ASP A 24 -2.77 0.37 -12.33
C ASP A 24 -2.61 1.19 -11.03
N ILE A 25 -2.39 2.52 -11.12
CA ILE A 25 -2.22 3.37 -9.94
C ILE A 25 -3.44 4.23 -9.61
N ASP A 26 -4.32 4.46 -10.57
CA ASP A 26 -5.53 5.24 -10.41
C ASP A 26 -6.78 4.36 -10.37
N LEU A 27 -7.78 4.88 -9.67
CA LEU A 27 -9.15 4.40 -9.64
C LEU A 27 -10.06 5.60 -9.90
N LYS A 28 -11.33 5.32 -10.23
CA LYS A 28 -12.37 6.34 -10.34
C LYS A 28 -13.47 6.06 -9.35
N THR A 29 -14.03 7.11 -8.74
CA THR A 29 -15.25 6.98 -7.94
C THR A 29 -16.42 6.63 -8.87
N SER A 30 -17.59 6.27 -8.31
CA SER A 30 -18.82 6.08 -9.08
C SER A 30 -19.24 7.32 -9.87
N ALA A 31 -18.86 8.52 -9.40
CA ALA A 31 -19.04 9.80 -10.09
C ALA A 31 -17.93 10.12 -11.10
N GLY A 32 -16.99 9.20 -11.35
CA GLY A 32 -15.90 9.37 -12.31
C GLY A 32 -14.70 10.17 -11.81
N VAL A 33 -14.65 10.55 -10.54
CA VAL A 33 -13.55 11.35 -9.97
C VAL A 33 -12.31 10.47 -9.82
N PRO A 34 -11.17 10.80 -10.45
CA PRO A 34 -9.95 10.01 -10.34
C PRO A 34 -9.31 10.16 -8.95
N TYR A 35 -8.82 9.05 -8.39
CA TYR A 35 -8.05 9.03 -7.16
C TYR A 35 -6.99 7.92 -7.20
N ILE A 36 -5.92 8.09 -6.43
CA ILE A 36 -4.84 7.10 -6.36
C ILE A 36 -5.27 5.91 -5.51
N LYS A 37 -4.88 4.71 -5.93
CA LYS A 37 -5.15 3.48 -5.18
C LYS A 37 -4.74 3.59 -3.70
N PRO A 38 -5.59 3.17 -2.75
CA PRO A 38 -5.30 3.36 -1.34
C PRO A 38 -4.00 2.70 -0.86
N GLU A 39 -3.62 1.55 -1.43
CA GLU A 39 -2.34 0.90 -1.09
C GLU A 39 -1.11 1.75 -1.45
N ILE A 40 -1.19 2.58 -2.50
CA ILE A 40 -0.09 3.48 -2.88
C ILE A 40 0.01 4.63 -1.86
N GLN A 41 -1.13 5.19 -1.43
CA GLN A 41 -1.15 6.22 -0.39
C GLN A 41 -0.62 5.69 0.95
N LEU A 42 -0.99 4.45 1.30
CA LEU A 42 -0.44 3.75 2.46
C LEU A 42 1.08 3.53 2.32
N LEU A 43 1.59 3.18 1.14
CA LEU A 43 3.04 3.08 0.93
C LEU A 43 3.76 4.42 1.17
N TYR A 44 3.18 5.57 0.79
CA TYR A 44 3.79 6.87 1.12
C TYR A 44 3.75 7.21 2.62
N LYS A 45 2.81 6.65 3.37
CA LYS A 45 2.73 6.80 4.82
C LYS A 45 3.69 5.85 5.53
N GLY A 46 3.54 4.55 5.31
CA GLY A 46 4.36 3.48 5.87
C GLY A 46 5.79 3.45 5.35
N GLY A 47 6.04 3.99 4.17
CA GLY A 47 7.38 4.07 3.59
C GLY A 47 8.18 5.29 4.06
N SER A 48 7.69 6.03 5.06
CA SER A 48 8.30 7.24 5.60
C SER A 48 9.32 6.91 6.68
N SER A 49 10.38 7.70 6.81
CA SER A 49 11.38 7.54 7.89
C SER A 49 10.78 7.70 9.29
N VAL A 50 9.68 8.43 9.40
CA VAL A 50 8.90 8.61 10.64
C VAL A 50 7.46 8.19 10.37
N ILE A 51 6.97 7.26 11.18
CA ILE A 51 5.58 6.81 11.21
C ILE A 51 4.85 7.56 12.32
N ARG A 52 3.75 8.24 11.96
CA ARG A 52 2.90 8.93 12.93
C ARG A 52 1.80 7.99 13.40
N GLU A 53 1.27 8.23 14.59
CA GLU A 53 0.14 7.49 15.13
C GLU A 53 -1.06 7.46 14.15
N LYS A 54 -1.41 8.62 13.57
CA LYS A 54 -2.46 8.69 12.56
C LYS A 54 -2.21 7.83 11.31
N ASP A 55 -0.95 7.57 10.96
CA ASP A 55 -0.63 6.72 9.82
C ASP A 55 -0.91 5.24 10.15
N MET A 56 -0.76 4.81 11.42
CA MET A 56 -1.20 3.49 11.89
C MET A 56 -2.73 3.38 11.84
N VAL A 57 -3.44 4.40 12.30
CA VAL A 57 -4.91 4.43 12.24
C VAL A 57 -5.40 4.34 10.79
N ASP A 58 -4.77 5.08 9.87
CA ASP A 58 -5.09 5.00 8.44
C ASP A 58 -4.84 3.58 7.88
N LEU A 59 -3.74 2.92 8.25
CA LEU A 59 -3.47 1.54 7.85
C LEU A 59 -4.59 0.61 8.31
N GLU A 60 -4.96 0.66 9.59
CA GLU A 60 -5.97 -0.23 10.16
C GLU A 60 -7.36 -0.03 9.55
N ASN A 61 -7.74 1.22 9.28
CA ASN A 61 -9.03 1.53 8.64
C ASN A 61 -9.08 1.10 7.18
N VAL A 62 -7.96 1.17 6.46
CA VAL A 62 -7.92 0.89 5.01
C VAL A 62 -7.68 -0.59 4.72
N LEU A 63 -6.95 -1.33 5.58
CA LEU A 63 -6.66 -2.75 5.38
C LEU A 63 -7.91 -3.59 5.05
N PRO A 64 -9.07 -3.43 5.73
CA PRO A 64 -10.29 -4.16 5.38
C PRO A 64 -10.87 -3.86 4.01
N LEU A 65 -10.61 -2.66 3.47
CA LEU A 65 -11.16 -2.19 2.20
C LEU A 65 -10.33 -2.62 1.00
N LEU A 66 -9.08 -3.03 1.22
CA LEU A 66 -8.19 -3.48 0.14
C LEU A 66 -8.59 -4.86 -0.39
N LYS A 67 -8.28 -5.13 -1.66
CA LYS A 67 -8.28 -6.50 -2.18
C LYS A 67 -7.03 -7.24 -1.68
N ASP A 68 -7.06 -8.57 -1.71
CA ASP A 68 -5.92 -9.40 -1.26
C ASP A 68 -4.63 -9.06 -2.02
N THR A 69 -4.74 -8.86 -3.34
CA THR A 69 -3.59 -8.47 -4.18
C THR A 69 -3.02 -7.11 -3.80
N SER A 70 -3.86 -6.14 -3.41
CA SER A 70 -3.44 -4.82 -2.95
C SER A 70 -2.77 -4.89 -1.57
N ARG A 71 -3.27 -5.72 -0.64
CA ARG A 71 -2.63 -5.95 0.67
C ARG A 71 -1.25 -6.57 0.50
N GLU A 72 -1.15 -7.60 -0.33
CA GLU A 72 0.11 -8.30 -0.56
C GLU A 72 1.13 -7.41 -1.27
N TRP A 73 0.67 -6.58 -2.21
CA TRP A 73 1.54 -5.59 -2.83
C TRP A 73 2.08 -4.58 -1.82
N LEU A 74 1.21 -4.00 -0.98
CA LEU A 74 1.63 -3.06 0.07
C LEU A 74 2.68 -3.70 1.00
N ARG A 75 2.41 -4.93 1.45
CA ARG A 75 3.31 -5.71 2.30
C ARG A 75 4.70 -5.84 1.67
N LYS A 76 4.76 -6.34 0.42
CA LYS A 76 6.01 -6.50 -0.33
C LYS A 76 6.73 -5.17 -0.52
N SER A 77 6.02 -4.11 -0.89
CA SER A 77 6.62 -2.79 -1.09
C SER A 77 7.25 -2.24 0.18
N ILE A 78 6.60 -2.40 1.35
CA ILE A 78 7.19 -1.99 2.63
C ILE A 78 8.42 -2.84 2.99
N MET A 79 8.40 -4.16 2.73
CA MET A 79 9.57 -5.02 2.93
C MET A 79 10.76 -4.63 2.03
N ILE A 80 10.49 -4.25 0.78
CA ILE A 80 11.52 -3.76 -0.16
C ILE A 80 12.10 -2.43 0.33
N GLN A 81 11.26 -1.53 0.85
CA GLN A 81 11.71 -0.26 1.41
C GLN A 81 12.55 -0.45 2.68
N TYR A 82 12.14 -1.37 3.56
CA TYR A 82 12.73 -1.61 4.88
C TYR A 82 13.07 -3.09 5.08
N PRO A 83 14.14 -3.58 4.43
CA PRO A 83 14.50 -5.01 4.48
C PRO A 83 14.90 -5.50 5.88
N LYS A 84 15.27 -4.58 6.78
CA LYS A 84 15.62 -4.87 8.18
C LYS A 84 14.41 -4.96 9.12
N GLY A 85 13.20 -4.70 8.62
CA GLY A 85 11.96 -4.75 9.39
C GLY A 85 11.22 -3.41 9.46
N HIS A 86 9.90 -3.47 9.64
CA HIS A 86 9.02 -2.32 9.72
C HIS A 86 7.75 -2.66 10.53
N PRO A 87 7.28 -1.79 11.44
CA PRO A 87 6.16 -2.10 12.33
C PRO A 87 4.85 -2.46 11.60
N TRP A 88 4.62 -1.90 10.40
CA TRP A 88 3.43 -2.25 9.62
C TRP A 88 3.42 -3.68 9.11
N ILE A 89 4.57 -4.33 8.94
CA ILE A 89 4.62 -5.69 8.39
C ILE A 89 3.90 -6.67 9.31
N GLU A 90 4.16 -6.58 10.61
CA GLU A 90 3.48 -7.41 11.60
C GLU A 90 1.97 -7.20 11.55
N ARG A 91 1.54 -5.93 11.51
CA ARG A 91 0.11 -5.59 11.48
C ARG A 91 -0.59 -6.12 10.21
N ILE A 92 0.09 -6.03 9.07
CA ILE A 92 -0.43 -6.54 7.80
C ILE A 92 -0.50 -8.08 7.80
N ASN A 93 0.52 -8.77 8.31
CA ASN A 93 0.54 -10.24 8.41
C ASN A 93 -0.62 -10.75 9.26
N VAL A 94 -0.77 -10.22 10.49
CA VAL A 94 -1.86 -10.59 11.41
C VAL A 94 -3.23 -10.44 10.72
N TYR A 95 -3.42 -9.35 9.99
CA TYR A 95 -4.68 -9.12 9.28
C TYR A 95 -4.90 -10.15 8.14
N ILE A 96 -3.88 -10.41 7.31
CA ILE A 96 -3.98 -11.39 6.21
C ILE A 96 -4.27 -12.79 6.76
N GLU A 97 -3.58 -13.20 7.83
CA GLU A 97 -3.77 -14.50 8.49
C GLU A 97 -5.19 -14.64 9.06
N SER A 98 -5.72 -13.59 9.70
CA SER A 98 -7.10 -13.60 10.20
C SER A 98 -8.14 -13.81 9.09
N LEU A 99 -7.93 -13.20 7.91
CA LEU A 99 -8.81 -13.39 6.76
C LEU A 99 -8.74 -14.81 6.20
N GLN A 100 -7.56 -15.41 6.18
CA GLN A 100 -7.38 -16.80 5.73
C GLN A 100 -8.06 -17.78 6.67
N TYR A 101 -8.03 -17.52 7.99
CA TYR A 101 -8.74 -18.30 8.98
C TYR A 101 -10.26 -18.22 8.76
N MET A 102 -10.83 -17.02 8.65
CA MET A 102 -12.28 -16.84 8.48
C MET A 102 -12.86 -17.37 7.16
N ARG A 103 -12.03 -17.59 6.13
CA ARG A 103 -12.48 -18.17 4.84
C ARG A 103 -12.48 -19.69 4.80
N ARG A 104 -11.89 -20.34 5.81
CA ARG A 104 -11.80 -21.80 5.89
C ARG A 104 -12.98 -22.42 6.66
N GLU A 105 -13.77 -21.60 7.33
CA GLU A 105 -15.04 -21.96 7.98
C GLU A 105 -16.23 -21.61 7.07
#